data_AF-A0A8J6A1P4-F1
#
_entry.id   AF-A0A8J6A1P4-F1
#
_cell.length_a   1.000
_cell.length_b   1.000
_cell.length_c   1.000
_cell.angle_alpha   90.00
_cell.angle_beta   90.00
_cell.angle_gamma   90.00
#
_symmetry.space_group_name_H-M   'P 1'
#
loop_
_entity.id
_entity.type
_entity.pdbx_description
1 polymer ?
#
loop_
_entity_poly.entity_id
_entity_poly.type
_entity_poly.pdbx_seq_one_letter_code
_entity_poly.pdbx_strand_id
1 'polypeptide(L)'
;MSLLIGEGVHTLTINSENILKVSGELEKGPTKIAVNFWKRGIKVQLVDERWEPPFLRTMKYVILSGCPIGREDPAELPSDVRTLKIFGCHNIRSLSDMPFFQQTNELGSCSIHDCRGIESVLDLSSPSQSCTPFENLEHLWLENLENLHVLVKVAEASVVSTLSSQSIPSIFSHLKSFRIEGCSNMKQLFPFDLVHDLQNLENLIVRGCGQIEEIIGSEEEEENHKGNGTQASTKFCLPKLKELELRRLPELKSICSSNREMVCNSLRKIIVWECTKLKRMPLYLPVFQDTHQSAPSANPLQLICIDPAEWWESVEWDYPNAKEVLRPWLTLF
;
A
#
# COMPACT_ATOMS: atom_id res chain seq x y z
N MET A 1 2.64 -41.32 3.45
CA MET A 1 2.08 -41.74 2.14
C MET A 1 2.68 -40.82 1.10
N SER A 2 3.48 -41.38 0.20
CA SER A 2 4.35 -40.68 -0.75
C SER A 2 3.53 -39.86 -1.74
N LEU A 3 3.73 -38.53 -1.76
CA LEU A 3 3.30 -37.70 -2.88
C LEU A 3 4.31 -37.91 -4.01
N LEU A 4 3.85 -38.51 -5.11
CA LEU A 4 4.56 -38.47 -6.39
C LEU A 4 4.54 -37.03 -6.87
N ILE A 5 5.64 -36.37 -6.56
CA ILE A 5 6.02 -35.07 -7.05
C ILE A 5 6.55 -35.28 -8.47
N GLY A 6 5.73 -34.95 -9.48
CA GLY A 6 6.19 -34.87 -10.87
C GLY A 6 7.23 -33.76 -11.01
N GLU A 7 8.07 -33.85 -12.05
CA GLU A 7 9.08 -32.83 -12.37
C GLU A 7 8.50 -31.42 -12.18
N GLY A 8 9.12 -30.61 -11.31
CA GLY A 8 8.72 -29.23 -11.05
C GLY A 8 8.18 -28.91 -9.64
N VAL A 9 8.17 -29.84 -8.68
CA VAL A 9 7.85 -29.53 -7.26
C VAL A 9 8.97 -30.06 -6.35
N HIS A 10 9.52 -29.24 -5.45
CA HIS A 10 10.57 -29.60 -4.48
C HIS A 10 10.17 -30.62 -3.38
N THR A 11 9.27 -30.21 -2.47
CA THR A 11 8.96 -30.93 -1.22
C THR A 11 7.65 -30.45 -0.58
N LEU A 12 6.92 -31.36 0.08
CA LEU A 12 5.70 -31.13 0.86
C LEU A 12 5.90 -31.67 2.27
N THR A 13 5.60 -30.87 3.30
CA THR A 13 5.58 -31.36 4.68
C THR A 13 4.27 -30.95 5.34
N ILE A 14 3.58 -31.96 5.87
CA ILE A 14 2.34 -31.85 6.63
C ILE A 14 2.67 -32.46 7.99
N ASN A 15 2.58 -31.68 9.06
CA ASN A 15 2.55 -32.17 10.44
C ASN A 15 1.11 -32.53 10.82
N SER A 16 0.89 -32.98 12.06
CA SER A 16 -0.39 -33.52 12.55
C SER A 16 -1.60 -32.55 12.48
N GLU A 17 -1.42 -31.31 12.00
CA GLU A 17 -2.38 -30.22 12.05
C GLU A 17 -2.89 -29.70 10.68
N ASN A 18 -2.68 -30.43 9.58
CA ASN A 18 -3.42 -30.27 8.31
C ASN A 18 -3.25 -28.95 7.51
N ILE A 19 -2.03 -28.45 7.31
CA ILE A 19 -1.73 -27.38 6.32
C ILE A 19 -0.82 -27.93 5.20
N LEU A 20 -1.10 -27.59 3.94
CA LEU A 20 -0.37 -28.06 2.75
C LEU A 20 0.16 -26.90 1.88
N LYS A 21 1.48 -26.84 1.65
CA LYS A 21 2.14 -25.93 0.68
C LYS A 21 2.64 -26.71 -0.55
N VAL A 22 2.30 -26.27 -1.77
CA VAL A 22 2.76 -26.84 -3.07
C VAL A 22 3.35 -25.72 -3.94
N SER A 23 4.43 -25.97 -4.67
CA SER A 23 4.99 -25.07 -5.69
C SER A 23 5.42 -25.82 -6.95
N GLY A 24 4.90 -25.49 -8.14
CA GLY A 24 5.40 -25.98 -9.44
C GLY A 24 4.82 -25.28 -10.67
N GLU A 25 5.47 -25.43 -11.83
CA GLU A 25 5.14 -24.76 -13.10
C GLU A 25 3.79 -25.22 -13.69
N LEU A 26 2.88 -24.28 -13.96
CA LEU A 26 1.50 -24.56 -14.37
C LEU A 26 1.26 -24.32 -15.87
N GLU A 27 1.63 -25.28 -16.71
CA GLU A 27 0.95 -25.46 -18.00
C GLU A 27 -0.32 -26.29 -17.80
N LYS A 28 -1.48 -25.62 -17.94
CA LYS A 28 -2.86 -26.16 -17.97
C LYS A 28 -3.60 -26.24 -16.62
N GLY A 29 -4.35 -25.17 -16.35
CA GLY A 29 -5.75 -25.27 -15.92
C GLY A 29 -5.98 -25.57 -14.43
N PRO A 30 -6.06 -24.55 -13.57
CA PRO A 30 -6.21 -24.68 -12.12
C PRO A 30 -7.49 -25.43 -11.69
N THR A 31 -8.52 -25.44 -12.54
CA THR A 31 -9.89 -25.90 -12.25
C THR A 31 -10.05 -27.41 -12.00
N LYS A 32 -9.25 -28.28 -12.64
CA LYS A 32 -9.38 -29.74 -12.45
C LYS A 32 -8.82 -30.23 -11.10
N ILE A 33 -7.89 -29.49 -10.52
CA ILE A 33 -7.21 -29.82 -9.27
C ILE A 33 -8.09 -29.44 -8.07
N ALA A 34 -8.67 -28.22 -8.07
CA ALA A 34 -9.60 -27.78 -7.02
C ALA A 34 -10.84 -28.68 -6.88
N VAL A 35 -11.38 -29.20 -8.00
CA VAL A 35 -12.56 -30.09 -7.99
C VAL A 35 -12.28 -31.43 -7.29
N ASN A 36 -11.04 -31.93 -7.31
CA ASN A 36 -10.68 -33.17 -6.60
C ASN A 36 -10.50 -32.98 -5.09
N PHE A 37 -10.06 -31.79 -4.66
CA PHE A 37 -9.93 -31.44 -3.25
C PHE A 37 -11.27 -31.07 -2.60
N TRP A 38 -12.17 -30.41 -3.33
CA TRP A 38 -13.55 -30.18 -2.89
C TRP A 38 -14.31 -31.47 -2.60
N LYS A 39 -14.10 -32.53 -3.41
CA LYS A 39 -14.69 -33.86 -3.17
C LYS A 39 -14.20 -34.54 -1.87
N ARG A 40 -13.14 -34.01 -1.24
CA ARG A 40 -12.55 -34.54 0.00
C ARG A 40 -12.77 -33.61 1.20
N GLY A 41 -13.65 -32.61 1.08
CA GLY A 41 -13.98 -31.68 2.17
C GLY A 41 -12.95 -30.56 2.40
N ILE A 42 -11.97 -30.43 1.50
CA ILE A 42 -10.90 -29.43 1.59
C ILE A 42 -11.28 -28.25 0.68
N LYS A 43 -11.49 -27.07 1.25
CA LYS A 43 -11.71 -25.85 0.47
C LYS A 43 -10.41 -25.42 -0.19
N VAL A 44 -10.39 -25.47 -1.52
CA VAL A 44 -9.31 -24.93 -2.35
C VAL A 44 -9.85 -23.71 -3.08
N GLN A 45 -9.08 -22.61 -3.09
CA GLN A 45 -9.37 -21.45 -3.93
C GLN A 45 -8.24 -21.27 -4.93
N LEU A 46 -8.65 -21.21 -6.20
CA LEU A 46 -7.78 -20.93 -7.32
C LEU A 46 -7.82 -19.43 -7.53
N VAL A 47 -6.66 -18.78 -7.56
CA VAL A 47 -6.58 -17.37 -7.92
C VAL A 47 -6.13 -17.30 -9.38
N ASP A 48 -6.99 -16.76 -10.23
CA ASP A 48 -6.79 -16.50 -11.65
C ASP A 48 -5.69 -15.44 -11.83
N GLU A 49 -4.71 -15.69 -12.71
CA GLU A 49 -3.63 -14.75 -13.09
C GLU A 49 -4.15 -13.62 -13.97
N ARG A 50 -5.09 -12.84 -13.44
CA ARG A 50 -5.40 -11.55 -14.04
C ARG A 50 -5.01 -10.49 -13.04
N TRP A 51 -4.06 -9.65 -13.47
CA TRP A 51 -3.40 -8.58 -12.73
C TRP A 51 -2.11 -9.00 -12.02
N GLU A 52 -1.18 -9.62 -12.75
CA GLU A 52 0.24 -9.54 -12.38
C GLU A 52 0.88 -8.32 -13.06
N PRO A 53 1.60 -7.46 -12.32
CA PRO A 53 2.49 -6.50 -12.94
C PRO A 53 3.55 -7.24 -13.79
N PRO A 54 3.96 -6.71 -14.96
CA PRO A 54 4.79 -7.41 -15.95
C PRO A 54 6.21 -7.79 -15.48
N PHE A 55 6.60 -7.48 -14.23
CA PHE A 55 7.95 -7.68 -13.69
C PHE A 55 8.13 -8.96 -12.84
N LEU A 56 7.10 -9.78 -12.61
CA LEU A 56 7.14 -10.89 -11.64
C LEU A 56 7.53 -12.27 -12.21
N ARG A 57 8.05 -12.35 -13.44
CA ARG A 57 8.17 -13.59 -14.23
C ARG A 57 9.05 -14.74 -13.67
N THR A 58 9.73 -14.58 -12.52
CA THR A 58 10.65 -15.58 -11.94
C THR A 58 10.77 -15.53 -10.41
N MET A 59 9.69 -15.24 -9.67
CA MET A 59 9.75 -15.14 -8.20
C MET A 59 9.17 -16.37 -7.50
N LYS A 60 9.84 -16.85 -6.45
CA LYS A 60 9.26 -17.81 -5.48
C LYS A 60 8.11 -17.12 -4.75
N TYR A 61 6.92 -17.68 -4.83
CA TYR A 61 5.72 -17.14 -4.20
C TYR A 61 5.16 -18.12 -3.16
N VAL A 62 4.59 -17.57 -2.09
CA VAL A 62 3.82 -18.31 -1.10
C VAL A 62 2.39 -17.76 -1.08
N ILE A 63 1.41 -18.66 -1.19
CA ILE A 63 -0.01 -18.32 -1.07
C ILE A 63 -0.55 -18.95 0.21
N LEU A 64 -1.09 -18.11 1.10
CA LEU A 64 -1.78 -18.52 2.31
C LEU A 64 -3.28 -18.29 2.10
N SER A 65 -4.10 -19.34 2.21
CA SER A 65 -5.55 -19.24 2.00
C SER A 65 -6.32 -19.99 3.09
N GLY A 66 -7.19 -19.29 3.81
CA GLY A 66 -8.07 -19.87 4.83
C GLY A 66 -7.32 -20.55 6.00
N CYS A 67 -6.05 -20.21 6.23
CA CYS A 67 -5.24 -20.83 7.27
C CYS A 67 -5.67 -20.33 8.66
N PRO A 68 -5.89 -21.23 9.65
CA PRO A 68 -6.04 -20.85 11.05
C PRO A 68 -4.66 -20.51 11.65
N ILE A 69 -4.06 -19.42 11.15
CA ILE A 69 -2.77 -18.94 11.65
C ILE A 69 -2.98 -18.47 13.09
N GLY A 70 -2.22 -19.05 14.03
CA GLY A 70 -2.34 -18.79 15.47
C GLY A 70 -2.71 -19.99 16.35
N ARG A 71 -2.84 -21.21 15.79
CA ARG A 71 -2.98 -22.45 16.59
C ARG A 71 -1.94 -23.50 16.16
N GLU A 72 -1.14 -23.89 17.15
CA GLU A 72 -0.42 -25.17 17.33
C GLU A 72 0.46 -25.74 16.21
N ASP A 73 1.14 -24.93 15.39
CA ASP A 73 2.56 -25.18 15.02
C ASP A 73 3.08 -24.07 14.09
N PRO A 74 4.28 -23.49 14.33
CA PRO A 74 4.85 -22.48 13.46
C PRO A 74 5.38 -23.15 12.19
N ALA A 75 4.55 -23.18 11.14
CA ALA A 75 5.04 -23.52 9.80
C ALA A 75 6.04 -22.45 9.34
N GLU A 76 7.33 -22.78 9.28
CA GLU A 76 8.38 -21.85 8.83
C GLU A 76 8.18 -21.47 7.35
N LEU A 77 8.46 -20.21 7.02
CA LEU A 77 8.63 -19.78 5.64
C LEU A 77 10.11 -19.94 5.26
N PRO A 78 10.43 -20.36 4.03
CA PRO A 78 11.78 -20.24 3.52
C PRO A 78 12.27 -18.79 3.65
N SER A 79 13.54 -18.61 4.02
CA SER A 79 14.14 -17.28 4.19
C SER A 79 14.23 -16.47 2.88
N ASP A 80 14.08 -17.13 1.74
CA ASP A 80 14.18 -16.58 0.38
C ASP A 80 12.80 -16.32 -0.28
N VAL A 81 11.73 -16.24 0.52
CA VAL A 81 10.40 -15.87 0.03
C VAL A 81 10.39 -14.41 -0.38
N ARG A 82 10.19 -14.17 -1.68
CA ARG A 82 10.13 -12.83 -2.28
C ARG A 82 8.72 -12.29 -2.47
N THR A 83 7.75 -13.18 -2.63
CA THR A 83 6.34 -12.81 -2.81
C THR A 83 5.46 -13.57 -1.84
N LEU A 84 4.66 -12.84 -1.06
CA LEU A 84 3.66 -13.38 -0.14
C LEU A 84 2.26 -12.91 -0.56
N LYS A 85 1.35 -13.84 -0.83
CA LYS A 85 -0.06 -13.55 -1.08
C LYS A 85 -0.91 -14.20 0.02
N ILE A 86 -1.77 -13.42 0.66
CA ILE A 86 -2.63 -13.86 1.77
C ILE A 86 -4.07 -13.62 1.35
N PHE A 87 -4.90 -14.66 1.45
CA PHE A 87 -6.28 -14.62 1.01
C PHE A 87 -7.20 -15.22 2.07
N GLY A 88 -8.28 -14.51 2.43
CA GLY A 88 -9.35 -15.08 3.28
C GLY A 88 -8.87 -15.59 4.64
N CYS A 89 -7.82 -14.99 5.19
CA CYS A 89 -7.25 -15.35 6.50
C CYS A 89 -7.86 -14.44 7.58
N HIS A 90 -8.94 -14.90 8.21
CA HIS A 90 -9.77 -14.06 9.09
C HIS A 90 -9.34 -14.05 10.57
N ASN A 91 -8.43 -14.93 10.98
CA ASN A 91 -8.01 -15.05 12.39
C ASN A 91 -6.79 -14.19 12.75
N ILE A 92 -6.22 -13.51 11.77
CA ILE A 92 -4.98 -12.72 11.90
C ILE A 92 -5.36 -11.26 12.03
N ARG A 93 -4.81 -10.56 13.02
CA ARG A 93 -5.03 -9.13 13.23
C ARG A 93 -3.92 -8.28 12.62
N SER A 94 -2.72 -8.82 12.54
CA SER A 94 -1.54 -8.19 11.95
C SER A 94 -0.60 -9.20 11.32
N LEU A 95 0.19 -8.78 10.32
CA LEU A 95 1.29 -9.63 9.83
C LEU A 95 2.36 -9.86 10.90
N SER A 96 2.45 -8.96 11.89
CA SER A 96 3.28 -9.15 13.08
C SER A 96 2.86 -10.38 13.92
N ASP A 97 1.61 -10.86 13.80
CA ASP A 97 1.11 -12.04 14.51
C ASP A 97 1.64 -13.36 13.89
N MET A 98 2.21 -13.29 12.69
CA MET A 98 2.71 -14.46 11.99
C MET A 98 4.13 -14.79 12.44
N PRO A 99 4.39 -15.91 13.14
CA PRO A 99 5.70 -16.21 13.72
C PRO A 99 6.81 -16.37 12.67
N PHE A 100 6.45 -16.82 11.46
CA PHE A 100 7.38 -16.97 10.33
C PHE A 100 7.64 -15.67 9.58
N PHE A 101 6.86 -14.61 9.81
CA PHE A 101 6.99 -13.38 9.05
C PHE A 101 8.27 -12.63 9.41
N GLN A 102 8.71 -12.67 10.68
CA GLN A 102 9.96 -12.08 11.14
C GLN A 102 11.24 -12.73 10.57
N GLN A 103 11.11 -13.88 9.90
CA GLN A 103 12.24 -14.69 9.44
C GLN A 103 12.59 -14.48 7.96
N THR A 104 11.72 -13.80 7.19
CA THR A 104 12.01 -13.46 5.79
C THR A 104 12.65 -12.08 5.69
N ASN A 105 13.82 -12.02 5.06
CA ASN A 105 14.54 -10.76 4.81
C ASN A 105 14.54 -10.38 3.32
N GLU A 106 14.01 -11.25 2.43
CA GLU A 106 13.99 -11.01 0.98
C GLU A 106 12.59 -10.66 0.45
N LEU A 107 11.62 -10.41 1.33
CA LEU A 107 10.25 -10.14 0.91
C LEU A 107 10.16 -8.82 0.13
N GLY A 108 10.00 -8.91 -1.19
CA GLY A 108 9.86 -7.76 -2.09
C GLY A 108 8.40 -7.44 -2.44
N SER A 109 7.47 -8.39 -2.27
CA SER A 109 6.07 -8.20 -2.63
C SER A 109 5.13 -8.88 -1.64
N CYS A 110 4.13 -8.15 -1.17
CA CYS A 110 3.10 -8.65 -0.27
C CYS A 110 1.73 -8.22 -0.79
N SER A 111 0.78 -9.15 -0.84
CA SER A 111 -0.62 -8.80 -1.07
C SER A 111 -1.56 -9.54 -0.14
N ILE A 112 -2.58 -8.83 0.34
CA ILE A 112 -3.52 -9.30 1.36
C ILE A 112 -4.93 -8.98 0.87
N HIS A 113 -5.76 -10.02 0.76
CA HIS A 113 -7.07 -9.95 0.14
C HIS A 113 -8.12 -10.61 1.02
N ASP A 114 -9.26 -9.95 1.18
CA ASP A 114 -10.46 -10.48 1.86
C ASP A 114 -10.19 -10.99 3.29
N CYS A 115 -9.20 -10.42 3.99
CA CYS A 115 -8.80 -10.83 5.33
C CYS A 115 -9.46 -9.94 6.39
N ARG A 116 -10.73 -10.24 6.71
CA ARG A 116 -11.54 -9.47 7.68
C ARG A 116 -10.91 -9.29 9.07
N GLY A 117 -10.05 -10.19 9.53
CA GLY A 117 -9.44 -10.09 10.85
C GLY A 117 -8.41 -8.97 10.96
N ILE A 118 -7.84 -8.53 9.84
CA ILE A 118 -6.68 -7.63 9.84
C ILE A 118 -7.14 -6.24 10.25
N GLU A 119 -6.61 -5.80 11.39
CA GLU A 119 -6.84 -4.50 12.01
C GLU A 119 -5.71 -3.53 11.65
N SER A 120 -4.48 -4.07 11.55
CA SER A 120 -3.28 -3.34 11.12
C SER A 120 -2.40 -4.21 10.22
N VAL A 121 -1.68 -3.63 9.25
CA VAL A 121 -0.71 -4.42 8.46
C VAL A 121 0.48 -4.80 9.34
N LEU A 122 0.94 -3.85 10.15
CA LEU A 122 2.04 -3.97 11.09
C LEU A 122 1.64 -3.45 12.46
N ASP A 123 1.86 -4.24 13.50
CA ASP A 123 1.80 -3.80 14.89
C ASP A 123 3.23 -3.76 15.45
N LEU A 124 3.68 -2.57 15.83
CA LEU A 124 4.98 -2.25 16.44
C LEU A 124 4.84 -1.82 17.90
N SER A 125 3.68 -2.07 18.52
CA SER A 125 3.43 -1.68 19.90
C SER A 125 4.29 -2.46 20.91
N SER A 126 4.92 -3.55 20.48
CA SER A 126 5.79 -4.37 21.32
C SER A 126 7.27 -4.16 20.95
N PRO A 127 8.15 -3.79 21.90
CA PRO A 127 9.57 -3.54 21.64
C PRO A 127 10.38 -4.77 21.20
N SER A 128 9.78 -5.95 21.22
CA SER A 128 10.38 -7.22 20.81
C SER A 128 10.17 -7.56 19.32
N GLN A 129 9.47 -6.72 18.55
CA GLN A 129 9.16 -7.01 17.15
C GLN A 129 10.10 -6.29 16.18
N SER A 130 10.87 -7.06 15.40
CA SER A 130 11.70 -6.55 14.30
C SER A 130 10.85 -6.32 13.04
N CYS A 131 11.05 -5.19 12.37
CA CYS A 131 10.34 -4.81 11.13
C CYS A 131 11.08 -5.21 9.84
N THR A 132 12.16 -5.98 9.95
CA THR A 132 13.08 -6.32 8.85
C THR A 132 12.41 -6.84 7.56
N PRO A 133 11.27 -7.57 7.59
CA PRO A 133 10.65 -8.05 6.36
C PRO A 133 10.07 -6.94 5.47
N PHE A 134 9.72 -5.80 6.06
CA PHE A 134 9.12 -4.69 5.32
C PHE A 134 10.16 -3.71 4.79
N GLU A 135 11.35 -3.65 5.39
CA GLU A 135 12.43 -2.78 4.92
C GLU A 135 12.73 -2.99 3.43
N ASN A 136 12.66 -4.23 2.94
CA ASN A 136 12.90 -4.59 1.53
C ASN A 136 11.63 -4.69 0.67
N LEU A 137 10.46 -4.37 1.23
CA LEU A 137 9.20 -4.50 0.52
C LEU A 137 9.08 -3.43 -0.57
N GLU A 138 9.00 -3.86 -1.82
CA GLU A 138 8.82 -2.98 -2.97
C GLU A 138 7.35 -2.81 -3.35
N HIS A 139 6.51 -3.81 -3.07
CA HIS A 139 5.11 -3.84 -3.48
C HIS A 139 4.19 -4.27 -2.34
N LEU A 140 3.19 -3.44 -2.05
CA LEU A 140 2.14 -3.74 -1.09
C LEU A 140 0.76 -3.55 -1.73
N TRP A 141 -0.07 -4.58 -1.69
CA TRP A 141 -1.46 -4.51 -2.15
C TRP A 141 -2.41 -5.03 -1.08
N LEU A 142 -3.30 -4.16 -0.61
CA LEU A 142 -4.33 -4.46 0.37
C LEU A 142 -5.72 -4.37 -0.30
N GLU A 143 -6.54 -5.40 -0.16
CA GLU A 143 -7.87 -5.45 -0.78
C GLU A 143 -8.92 -6.03 0.15
N ASN A 144 -10.06 -5.35 0.27
CA ASN A 144 -11.24 -5.78 1.01
C ASN A 144 -10.92 -6.19 2.47
N LEU A 145 -10.10 -5.39 3.15
CA LEU A 145 -9.75 -5.59 4.56
C LEU A 145 -10.73 -4.81 5.44
N GLU A 146 -11.86 -5.45 5.77
CA GLU A 146 -12.98 -4.80 6.45
C GLU A 146 -12.58 -4.10 7.77
N ASN A 147 -11.75 -4.72 8.61
CA ASN A 147 -11.35 -4.15 9.92
C ASN A 147 -10.07 -3.31 9.88
N LEU A 148 -9.43 -3.17 8.72
CA LEU A 148 -8.19 -2.40 8.60
C LEU A 148 -8.49 -0.93 8.86
N HIS A 149 -7.87 -0.37 9.89
CA HIS A 149 -8.03 1.03 10.27
C HIS A 149 -6.71 1.79 10.37
N VAL A 150 -5.57 1.09 10.44
CA VAL A 150 -4.22 1.67 10.51
C VAL A 150 -3.23 0.80 9.74
N LEU A 151 -2.27 1.38 8.99
CA LEU A 151 -1.23 0.58 8.32
C LEU A 151 -0.20 0.08 9.32
N VAL A 152 0.38 1.00 10.08
CA VAL A 152 1.43 0.74 11.07
C VAL A 152 0.94 1.26 12.40
N LYS A 153 0.74 0.37 13.36
CA LYS A 153 0.39 0.72 14.73
C LYS A 153 1.67 0.83 15.55
N VAL A 154 1.86 1.95 16.24
CA VAL A 154 3.03 2.22 17.10
C VAL A 154 2.53 2.39 18.53
N ALA A 155 3.34 2.01 19.54
CA ALA A 155 2.94 2.18 20.94
C ALA A 155 2.83 3.66 21.33
N GLU A 156 1.67 4.06 21.83
CA GLU A 156 1.50 5.32 22.56
C GLU A 156 2.03 5.19 24.00
N ALA A 157 3.35 5.38 24.18
CA ALA A 157 3.99 5.77 25.45
C ALA A 157 5.47 6.07 25.17
N SER A 158 5.96 7.31 25.16
CA SER A 158 6.04 8.19 26.34
C SER A 158 6.08 9.67 25.95
N VAL A 159 4.97 10.38 26.17
CA VAL A 159 4.97 11.81 26.54
C VAL A 159 5.46 11.97 27.98
N VAL A 160 6.69 11.56 28.26
CA VAL A 160 7.55 12.10 29.33
C VAL A 160 9.00 11.85 28.90
N SER A 161 9.62 12.91 28.41
CA SER A 161 11.06 13.20 28.51
C SER A 161 12.06 12.12 28.08
N THR A 162 12.80 12.40 27.00
CA THR A 162 14.17 11.93 26.62
C THR A 162 14.38 11.26 25.25
N LEU A 163 13.43 11.34 24.31
CA LEU A 163 13.68 10.81 22.95
C LEU A 163 13.25 11.80 21.85
N SER A 164 13.93 12.94 21.80
CA SER A 164 14.21 13.55 20.50
C SER A 164 15.12 12.59 19.72
N SER A 165 14.55 11.62 18.99
CA SER A 165 15.18 10.80 17.91
C SER A 165 14.83 9.29 17.87
N GLN A 166 13.70 8.80 18.37
CA GLN A 166 13.27 7.46 17.94
C GLN A 166 12.61 7.58 16.57
N SER A 167 13.42 7.49 15.51
CA SER A 167 12.91 7.31 14.15
C SER A 167 12.04 6.07 14.13
N ILE A 168 10.80 6.20 13.64
CA ILE A 168 10.05 5.03 13.18
C ILE A 168 11.00 4.22 12.28
N PRO A 169 11.13 2.90 12.46
CA PRO A 169 11.96 2.08 11.59
C PRO A 169 11.62 2.36 10.12
N SER A 170 12.60 2.30 9.23
CA SER A 170 12.42 2.57 7.79
C SER A 170 11.61 1.46 7.08
N ILE A 171 10.34 1.34 7.45
CA ILE A 171 9.43 0.23 7.11
C ILE A 171 9.09 0.25 5.63
N PHE A 172 8.98 1.43 5.02
CA PHE A 172 8.58 1.55 3.62
C PHE A 172 9.67 2.17 2.75
N SER A 173 10.93 2.18 3.19
CA SER A 173 12.01 2.85 2.47
C SER A 173 12.24 2.33 1.06
N HIS A 174 11.95 1.06 0.76
CA HIS A 174 12.06 0.48 -0.59
C HIS A 174 10.73 0.38 -1.34
N LEU A 175 9.63 0.85 -0.75
CA LEU A 175 8.30 0.71 -1.32
C LEU A 175 8.20 1.52 -2.62
N LYS A 176 7.95 0.81 -3.73
CA LYS A 176 7.77 1.39 -5.08
C LYS A 176 6.31 1.45 -5.48
N SER A 177 5.47 0.53 -5.00
CA SER A 177 4.06 0.49 -5.36
C SER A 177 3.20 0.17 -4.15
N PHE A 178 2.26 1.06 -3.87
CA PHE A 178 1.23 0.84 -2.86
C PHE A 178 -0.15 0.88 -3.51
N ARG A 179 -0.94 -0.17 -3.28
CA ARG A 179 -2.34 -0.25 -3.70
C ARG A 179 -3.22 -0.61 -2.53
N ILE A 180 -4.29 0.14 -2.34
CA ILE A 180 -5.36 -0.21 -1.39
C ILE A 180 -6.72 -0.10 -2.06
N GLU A 181 -7.56 -1.12 -1.87
CA GLU A 181 -8.88 -1.21 -2.47
C GLU A 181 -9.92 -1.74 -1.47
N GLY A 182 -11.09 -1.10 -1.38
CA GLY A 182 -12.21 -1.63 -0.58
C GLY A 182 -12.01 -1.64 0.94
N CYS A 183 -10.97 -0.99 1.48
CA CYS A 183 -10.68 -0.96 2.91
C CYS A 183 -11.36 0.24 3.58
N SER A 184 -12.61 0.06 4.03
CA SER A 184 -13.50 1.18 4.36
C SER A 184 -13.44 1.69 5.81
N ASN A 185 -12.64 1.10 6.70
CA ASN A 185 -12.50 1.55 8.10
C ASN A 185 -11.26 2.43 8.34
N MET A 186 -10.44 2.67 7.30
CA MET A 186 -9.30 3.58 7.37
C MET A 186 -9.74 5.02 7.18
N LYS A 187 -9.33 5.90 8.11
CA LYS A 187 -9.53 7.37 7.98
C LYS A 187 -8.33 8.09 7.39
N GLN A 188 -7.14 7.58 7.68
CA GLN A 188 -5.88 8.14 7.20
C GLN A 188 -5.04 7.00 6.64
N LEU A 189 -4.46 7.18 5.45
CA LEU A 189 -3.67 6.12 4.83
C LEU A 189 -2.26 6.04 5.42
N PHE A 190 -1.50 7.14 5.37
CA PHE A 190 -0.16 7.24 5.93
C PHE A 190 -0.10 8.32 7.02
N PRO A 191 0.45 8.05 8.22
CA PRO A 191 0.90 9.12 9.10
C PRO A 191 2.02 9.93 8.46
N PHE A 192 2.14 11.20 8.85
CA PHE A 192 3.15 12.10 8.28
C PHE A 192 4.57 11.60 8.52
N ASP A 193 4.82 10.96 9.66
CA ASP A 193 6.14 10.42 10.03
C ASP A 193 6.70 9.41 9.02
N LEU A 194 5.85 8.75 8.23
CA LEU A 194 6.28 7.79 7.20
C LEU A 194 6.63 8.45 5.86
N VAL A 195 6.41 9.75 5.67
CA VAL A 195 6.69 10.44 4.39
C VAL A 195 8.16 10.32 3.97
N HIS A 196 9.08 10.27 4.95
CA HIS A 196 10.50 10.06 4.70
C HIS A 196 10.84 8.66 4.16
N ASP A 197 9.99 7.67 4.42
CA ASP A 197 10.16 6.32 3.88
C ASP A 197 9.61 6.21 2.45
N LEU A 198 8.65 7.06 2.07
CA LEU A 198 7.98 7.00 0.76
C LEU A 198 8.79 7.60 -0.40
N GLN A 199 10.08 7.90 -0.22
CA GLN A 199 10.93 8.53 -1.25
C GLN A 199 11.11 7.68 -2.52
N ASN A 200 10.92 6.36 -2.40
CA ASN A 200 10.99 5.41 -3.51
C ASN A 200 9.63 5.10 -4.15
N LEU A 201 8.54 5.64 -3.63
CA LEU A 201 7.19 5.35 -4.10
C LEU A 201 7.00 5.87 -5.53
N GLU A 202 6.64 4.96 -6.43
CA GLU A 202 6.38 5.25 -7.83
C GLU A 202 4.89 5.23 -8.16
N ASN A 203 4.11 4.35 -7.53
CA ASN A 203 2.67 4.22 -7.77
C ASN A 203 1.90 4.23 -6.45
N LEU A 204 0.93 5.12 -6.36
CA LEU A 204 -0.01 5.20 -5.24
C LEU A 204 -1.44 5.08 -5.79
N ILE A 205 -2.09 3.95 -5.48
CA ILE A 205 -3.42 3.61 -5.99
C ILE A 205 -4.36 3.39 -4.80
N VAL A 206 -5.39 4.22 -4.67
CA VAL A 206 -6.36 4.19 -3.57
C VAL A 206 -7.76 4.15 -4.16
N ARG A 207 -8.50 3.05 -3.94
CA ARG A 207 -9.79 2.81 -4.57
C ARG A 207 -10.85 2.36 -3.58
N GLY A 208 -12.06 2.91 -3.67
CA GLY A 208 -13.24 2.38 -2.97
C GLY A 208 -13.09 2.28 -1.44
N CYS A 209 -12.24 3.11 -0.84
CA CYS A 209 -12.04 3.16 0.61
C CYS A 209 -12.93 4.25 1.20
N GLY A 210 -14.07 3.84 1.77
CA GLY A 210 -15.19 4.75 2.05
C GLY A 210 -14.95 5.82 3.11
N GLN A 211 -14.03 5.60 4.07
CA GLN A 211 -13.81 6.52 5.19
C GLN A 211 -12.49 7.30 5.12
N ILE A 212 -11.66 7.10 4.09
CA ILE A 212 -10.39 7.82 4.00
C ILE A 212 -10.68 9.31 3.83
N GLU A 213 -10.25 10.10 4.81
CA GLU A 213 -10.35 11.56 4.83
C GLU A 213 -9.05 12.21 4.36
N GLU A 214 -7.90 11.59 4.66
CA GLU A 214 -6.56 12.06 4.29
C GLU A 214 -5.67 10.92 3.76
N ILE A 215 -4.90 11.18 2.69
CA ILE A 215 -3.90 10.22 2.19
C ILE A 215 -2.64 10.26 3.07
N ILE A 216 -2.15 11.46 3.37
CA ILE A 216 -1.04 11.71 4.28
C ILE A 216 -1.57 12.58 5.41
N GLY A 217 -1.48 12.08 6.65
CA GLY A 217 -1.94 12.75 7.85
C GLY A 217 -1.17 14.00 8.23
N SER A 218 -1.63 14.66 9.29
CA SER A 218 -0.89 15.71 10.02
C SER A 218 -0.06 15.14 11.16
N GLU A 219 0.99 15.85 11.56
CA GLU A 219 1.65 15.62 12.85
C GLU A 219 0.72 16.09 13.97
N GLU A 220 0.49 15.26 14.99
CA GLU A 220 -0.43 15.53 16.10
C GLU A 220 -0.09 16.81 16.89
N GLU A 221 1.12 17.36 16.75
CA GLU A 221 1.59 18.53 17.48
C GLU A 221 1.08 19.88 16.93
N GLU A 222 0.53 19.93 15.71
CA GLU A 222 0.09 21.19 15.10
C GLU A 222 -1.30 21.69 15.60
N GLU A 223 -2.12 20.84 16.21
CA GLU A 223 -3.43 21.26 16.72
C GLU A 223 -3.33 22.22 17.93
N ASN A 224 -2.18 22.25 18.62
CA ASN A 224 -1.94 23.07 19.81
C ASN A 224 -1.25 24.42 19.52
N HIS A 225 -0.93 24.74 18.27
CA HIS A 225 -0.38 26.05 17.88
C HIS A 225 -1.27 26.75 16.84
N LYS A 226 -2.47 27.16 17.28
CA LYS A 226 -3.21 28.30 16.70
C LYS A 226 -2.46 29.61 17.00
N GLY A 227 -1.26 29.76 16.45
CA GLY A 227 -0.47 30.98 16.47
C GLY A 227 -0.64 31.74 15.17
N ASN A 228 -1.29 32.91 15.22
CA ASN A 228 -1.31 33.89 14.13
C ASN A 228 0.11 34.23 13.67
N GLY A 229 0.51 33.71 12.51
CA GLY A 229 1.73 34.05 11.81
C GLY A 229 1.64 33.55 10.38
N THR A 230 2.19 34.30 9.44
CA THR A 230 2.25 33.94 8.01
C THR A 230 3.12 32.69 7.85
N GLN A 231 2.56 31.50 8.10
CA GLN A 231 3.29 30.24 8.02
C GLN A 231 3.55 29.94 6.55
N ALA A 232 4.82 29.90 6.17
CA ALA A 232 5.24 29.44 4.86
C ALA A 232 4.81 27.97 4.70
N SER A 233 4.27 27.63 3.52
CA SER A 233 3.89 26.26 3.18
C SER A 233 5.07 25.31 3.37
N THR A 234 4.89 24.25 4.16
CA THR A 234 5.93 23.26 4.43
C THR A 234 5.93 22.23 3.30
N LYS A 235 7.04 22.15 2.57
CA LYS A 235 7.17 21.25 1.41
C LYS A 235 7.72 19.90 1.82
N PHE A 236 7.15 18.83 1.27
CA PHE A 236 7.77 17.51 1.26
C PHE A 236 7.80 16.96 -0.16
N CYS A 237 8.68 15.99 -0.40
CA CYS A 237 8.94 15.48 -1.74
C CYS A 237 8.55 14.00 -1.84
N LEU A 238 7.86 13.64 -2.92
CA LEU A 238 7.75 12.26 -3.41
C LEU A 238 8.40 12.21 -4.80
N PRO A 239 9.74 12.20 -4.86
CA PRO A 239 10.48 12.53 -6.09
C PRO A 239 10.30 11.48 -7.19
N LYS A 240 10.01 10.22 -6.82
CA LYS A 240 9.85 9.10 -7.76
C LYS A 240 8.39 8.79 -8.11
N LEU A 241 7.41 9.49 -7.53
CA LEU A 241 6.00 9.22 -7.78
C LEU A 241 5.69 9.50 -9.25
N LYS A 242 5.24 8.47 -9.97
CA LYS A 242 4.88 8.48 -11.40
C LYS A 242 3.37 8.42 -11.58
N GLU A 243 2.66 7.69 -10.73
CA GLU A 243 1.21 7.52 -10.82
C GLU A 243 0.55 7.77 -9.46
N LEU A 244 -0.41 8.70 -9.46
CA LEU A 244 -1.34 8.91 -8.37
C LEU A 244 -2.76 8.62 -8.88
N GLU A 245 -3.40 7.61 -8.31
CA GLU A 245 -4.76 7.23 -8.63
C GLU A 245 -5.64 7.20 -7.37
N LEU A 246 -6.67 8.03 -7.39
CA LEU A 246 -7.68 8.17 -6.35
C LEU A 246 -9.05 7.88 -6.98
N ARG A 247 -9.74 6.83 -6.55
CA ARG A 247 -11.07 6.49 -7.08
C ARG A 247 -12.07 6.15 -6.00
N ARG A 248 -13.29 6.69 -6.10
CA ARG A 248 -14.42 6.35 -5.22
C ARG A 248 -14.06 6.53 -3.75
N LEU A 249 -13.58 7.72 -3.42
CA LEU A 249 -13.19 8.10 -2.06
C LEU A 249 -14.14 9.22 -1.59
N PRO A 250 -15.37 8.89 -1.16
CA PRO A 250 -16.42 9.87 -0.91
C PRO A 250 -16.14 10.77 0.30
N GLU A 251 -15.30 10.34 1.24
CA GLU A 251 -14.90 11.10 2.43
C GLU A 251 -13.56 11.82 2.29
N LEU A 252 -12.85 11.66 1.17
CA LEU A 252 -11.52 12.24 0.99
C LEU A 252 -11.62 13.76 0.95
N LYS A 253 -11.03 14.42 1.95
CA LYS A 253 -11.02 15.89 2.09
C LYS A 253 -9.69 16.48 1.62
N SER A 254 -8.58 15.78 1.86
CA SER A 254 -7.24 16.25 1.52
C SER A 254 -6.28 15.12 1.14
N ILE A 255 -5.26 15.44 0.33
CA ILE A 255 -4.14 14.53 0.06
C ILE A 255 -3.07 14.64 1.16
N CYS A 256 -2.80 15.85 1.65
CA CYS A 256 -1.92 16.11 2.80
C CYS A 256 -2.43 17.32 3.59
N SER A 257 -1.89 17.56 4.79
CA SER A 257 -2.35 18.64 5.69
C SER A 257 -2.39 20.03 5.03
N SER A 258 -3.30 20.87 5.52
CA SER A 258 -3.67 22.15 4.89
C SER A 258 -2.57 23.22 4.80
N ASN A 259 -1.41 23.03 5.40
CA ASN A 259 -0.24 23.91 5.33
C ASN A 259 0.94 23.27 4.57
N ARG A 260 0.71 22.14 3.88
CA ARG A 260 1.77 21.37 3.22
C ARG A 260 1.58 21.31 1.71
N GLU A 261 2.70 21.28 1.00
CA GLU A 261 2.80 21.12 -0.45
C GLU A 261 3.61 19.88 -0.79
N MET A 262 3.12 19.08 -1.73
CA MET A 262 3.74 17.85 -2.19
C MET A 262 4.45 18.08 -3.53
N VAL A 263 5.78 17.99 -3.51
CA VAL A 263 6.62 18.12 -4.70
C VAL A 263 6.79 16.76 -5.38
N CYS A 264 6.29 16.64 -6.61
CA CYS A 264 6.33 15.40 -7.39
C CYS A 264 7.02 15.60 -8.74
N ASN A 265 8.34 15.37 -8.76
CA ASN A 265 9.17 15.63 -9.95
C ASN A 265 9.04 14.61 -11.08
N SER A 266 8.51 13.42 -10.79
CA SER A 266 8.41 12.31 -11.76
C SER A 266 6.97 12.02 -12.20
N LEU A 267 6.00 12.84 -11.78
CA LEU A 267 4.59 12.52 -11.92
C LEU A 267 4.16 12.51 -13.38
N ARG A 268 3.69 11.35 -13.85
CA ARG A 268 3.24 11.12 -15.23
C ARG A 268 1.74 11.08 -15.33
N LYS A 269 1.07 10.52 -14.32
CA LYS A 269 -0.35 10.20 -14.37
C LYS A 269 -1.06 10.60 -13.09
N ILE A 270 -2.15 11.35 -13.24
CA ILE A 270 -3.07 11.71 -12.17
C ILE A 270 -4.45 11.20 -12.56
N ILE A 271 -5.07 10.38 -11.71
CA ILE A 271 -6.44 9.95 -11.89
C ILE A 271 -7.23 10.30 -10.64
N VAL A 272 -8.33 11.03 -10.78
CA VAL A 272 -9.24 11.36 -9.69
C VAL A 272 -10.67 11.10 -10.13
N TRP A 273 -11.23 9.97 -9.70
CA TRP A 273 -12.59 9.56 -10.06
C TRP A 273 -13.48 9.49 -8.82
N GLU A 274 -14.68 10.06 -8.87
CA GLU A 274 -15.69 9.97 -7.80
C GLU A 274 -15.13 10.38 -6.40
N CYS A 275 -14.33 11.46 -6.33
CA CYS A 275 -13.72 11.98 -5.09
C CYS A 275 -14.28 13.37 -4.73
N THR A 276 -15.60 13.50 -4.62
CA THR A 276 -16.32 14.80 -4.63
C THR A 276 -16.06 15.72 -3.43
N LYS A 277 -15.57 15.19 -2.30
CA LYS A 277 -15.19 16.00 -1.12
C LYS A 277 -13.77 16.56 -1.17
N LEU A 278 -12.95 16.12 -2.12
CA LEU A 278 -11.57 16.58 -2.24
C LEU A 278 -11.59 17.99 -2.81
N LYS A 279 -11.26 19.00 -2.00
CA LYS A 279 -11.38 20.41 -2.42
C LYS A 279 -10.08 21.04 -2.87
N ARG A 280 -8.94 20.43 -2.56
CA ARG A 280 -7.63 21.01 -2.81
C ARG A 280 -6.66 19.98 -3.38
N MET A 281 -5.85 20.43 -4.34
CA MET A 281 -4.74 19.70 -4.93
C MET A 281 -3.40 20.33 -4.51
N PRO A 282 -2.73 19.77 -3.48
CA PRO A 282 -1.48 20.31 -2.95
C PRO A 282 -0.26 19.84 -3.75
N LEU A 283 -0.35 19.82 -5.08
CA LEU A 283 0.70 19.32 -5.96
C LEU A 283 1.56 20.46 -6.49
N TYR A 284 2.88 20.31 -6.38
CA TYR A 284 3.86 21.15 -7.05
C TYR A 284 4.65 20.33 -8.07
N LEU A 285 4.51 20.66 -9.35
CA LEU A 285 5.01 19.88 -10.49
C LEU A 285 6.09 20.65 -11.27
N PRO A 286 7.03 19.97 -11.96
CA PRO A 286 8.06 20.64 -12.77
C PRO A 286 7.52 21.61 -13.81
N VAL A 287 6.34 21.33 -14.39
CA VAL A 287 5.68 22.21 -15.37
C VAL A 287 5.34 23.61 -14.82
N PHE A 288 5.33 23.77 -13.49
CA PHE A 288 5.11 25.07 -12.85
C PHE A 288 6.39 25.93 -12.76
N GLN A 289 7.57 25.34 -12.98
CA GLN A 289 8.87 26.03 -12.85
C GLN A 289 9.31 26.75 -14.15
N ASP A 290 8.65 26.51 -15.29
CA ASP A 290 9.04 27.03 -16.61
C ASP A 290 8.84 28.56 -16.79
N THR A 291 8.48 29.31 -15.76
CA THR A 291 8.28 30.77 -15.84
C THR A 291 9.54 31.60 -15.61
N HIS A 292 10.65 31.06 -15.07
CA HIS A 292 11.92 31.80 -14.92
C HIS A 292 13.17 30.91 -15.06
N GLN A 293 13.79 30.94 -16.25
CA GLN A 293 15.20 30.63 -16.56
C GLN A 293 15.90 29.51 -15.77
N SER A 294 15.90 28.28 -16.29
CA SER A 294 17.12 27.49 -16.58
C SER A 294 16.76 26.06 -17.01
N ALA A 295 17.11 25.69 -18.26
CA ALA A 295 17.04 24.36 -18.90
C ALA A 295 15.67 23.63 -18.88
N PRO A 296 15.17 23.13 -20.03
CA PRO A 296 13.92 22.37 -20.06
C PRO A 296 14.16 21.01 -19.40
N SER A 297 13.88 20.88 -18.10
CA SER A 297 13.66 19.57 -17.52
C SER A 297 12.38 19.06 -18.18
N ALA A 298 12.50 18.04 -19.03
CA ALA A 298 11.35 17.54 -19.79
C ALA A 298 10.22 17.19 -18.82
N ASN A 299 9.09 17.90 -18.92
CA ASN A 299 7.92 17.65 -18.09
C ASN A 299 7.49 16.18 -18.26
N PRO A 300 7.50 15.36 -17.19
CA PRO A 300 7.17 13.94 -17.29
C PRO A 300 5.66 13.69 -17.37
N LEU A 301 4.83 14.72 -17.14
CA LEU A 301 3.38 14.59 -17.14
C LEU A 301 2.87 14.11 -18.50
N GLN A 302 2.00 13.11 -18.47
CA GLN A 302 1.45 12.44 -19.65
C GLN A 302 -0.07 12.43 -19.65
N LEU A 303 -0.72 12.34 -18.48
CA LEU A 303 -2.15 12.15 -18.41
C LEU A 303 -2.75 12.65 -17.09
N ILE A 304 -3.85 13.37 -17.18
CA ILE A 304 -4.74 13.71 -16.08
C ILE A 304 -6.15 13.24 -16.46
N CYS A 305 -6.72 12.29 -15.73
CA CYS A 305 -8.09 11.82 -15.93
C CYS A 305 -8.97 12.16 -14.74
N ILE A 306 -10.04 12.92 -14.97
CA ILE A 306 -10.93 13.40 -13.92
C ILE A 306 -12.35 12.97 -14.20
N ASP A 307 -13.04 12.50 -13.16
CA ASP A 307 -14.46 12.16 -13.15
C ASP A 307 -15.01 12.48 -11.74
N PRO A 308 -16.10 13.24 -11.57
CA PRO A 308 -16.86 13.92 -12.61
C PRO A 308 -16.18 15.22 -13.07
N ALA A 309 -16.44 15.65 -14.30
CA ALA A 309 -15.88 16.88 -14.87
C ALA A 309 -16.07 18.13 -13.98
N GLU A 310 -17.20 18.25 -13.28
CA GLU A 310 -17.51 19.39 -12.40
C GLU A 310 -16.53 19.51 -11.22
N TRP A 311 -15.95 18.39 -10.78
CA TRP A 311 -14.95 18.40 -9.73
C TRP A 311 -13.72 19.22 -10.15
N TRP A 312 -13.28 19.12 -11.41
CA TRP A 312 -12.14 19.88 -11.94
C TRP A 312 -12.35 21.39 -11.84
N GLU A 313 -13.57 21.86 -12.03
CA GLU A 313 -13.90 23.28 -11.93
C GLU A 313 -13.90 23.77 -10.48
N SER A 314 -14.30 22.91 -9.54
CA SER A 314 -14.39 23.26 -8.11
C SER A 314 -13.07 23.15 -7.33
N VAL A 315 -12.14 22.29 -7.76
CA VAL A 315 -10.92 22.03 -6.99
C VAL A 315 -9.96 23.23 -6.99
N GLU A 316 -9.41 23.55 -5.83
CA GLU A 316 -8.38 24.56 -5.63
C GLU A 316 -6.98 23.97 -5.85
N TRP A 317 -6.11 24.70 -6.52
CA TRP A 317 -4.71 24.31 -6.74
C TRP A 317 -3.81 25.37 -6.09
N ASP A 318 -2.73 24.93 -5.45
CA ASP A 318 -1.80 25.84 -4.76
C ASP A 318 -1.01 26.72 -5.74
N TYR A 319 -0.78 26.23 -6.95
CA TYR A 319 -0.12 26.98 -8.00
C TYR A 319 -1.12 27.87 -8.78
N PRO A 320 -0.88 29.19 -8.90
CA PRO A 320 -1.73 30.08 -9.68
C PRO A 320 -1.84 29.62 -11.15
N ASN A 321 -3.05 29.65 -11.70
CA ASN A 321 -3.35 29.23 -13.08
C ASN A 321 -2.99 27.75 -13.39
N ALA A 322 -2.85 26.88 -12.37
CA ALA A 322 -2.54 25.46 -12.57
C ALA A 322 -3.47 24.80 -13.60
N LYS A 323 -4.78 25.08 -13.56
CA LYS A 323 -5.75 24.48 -14.49
C LYS A 323 -5.47 24.82 -15.96
N GLU A 324 -5.01 26.04 -16.25
CA GLU A 324 -4.65 26.46 -17.60
C GLU A 324 -3.38 25.74 -18.07
N VAL A 325 -2.36 25.67 -17.20
CA VAL A 325 -1.09 25.01 -17.47
C VAL A 325 -1.27 23.50 -17.69
N LEU A 326 -2.15 22.87 -16.91
CA LEU A 326 -2.37 21.42 -16.94
C LEU A 326 -3.34 20.96 -18.04
N ARG A 327 -4.06 21.89 -18.68
CA ARG A 327 -5.05 21.62 -19.72
C ARG A 327 -4.58 20.68 -20.84
N PRO A 328 -3.32 20.74 -21.34
CA PRO A 328 -2.86 19.85 -22.42
C PRO A 328 -2.91 18.36 -22.10
N TRP A 329 -2.88 17.98 -20.83
CA TRP A 329 -2.91 16.58 -20.37
C TRP A 329 -4.26 16.15 -19.81
N LEU A 330 -5.24 17.05 -19.79
CA LEU A 330 -6.52 16.85 -19.12
C LEU A 330 -7.55 16.14 -20.00
N THR A 331 -8.09 15.05 -19.48
CA THR A 331 -9.28 14.36 -20.00
C THR A 331 -10.34 14.35 -18.91
N LEU A 332 -11.48 14.98 -19.19
CA LEU A 332 -12.66 15.01 -18.34
C LEU A 332 -13.66 13.96 -18.83
N PHE A 333 -14.31 13.25 -17.89
CA PHE A 333 -15.34 12.26 -18.16
C PHE A 333 -16.70 12.68 -17.59
#